data_AF-A0A848UXH6-F1
#
_entry.id   AF-A0A848UXH6-F1
#
_cell.length_a   1.000
_cell.length_b   1.000
_cell.length_c   1.000
_cell.angle_alpha   90.00
_cell.angle_beta   90.00
_cell.angle_gamma   90.00
#
_symmetry.space_group_name_H-M   'P 1'
#
loop_
_entity.id
_entity.type
_entity.pdbx_description
1 polymer ?
#
loop_
_entity_poly.entity_id
_entity_poly.type
_entity_poly.pdbx_seq_one_letter_code
_entity_poly.pdbx_strand_id
1 'polypeptide(L)'
;YSAVEYVRDFLVNQIQVHTVVVGYDHHFGRNREGNFDLLLDLADTYGFKVREIPAREIADCKVSSTKIRNALWAGDVQLANDFLGYRYHFEGTVVDGNKIGRKFGFPTVNLIPKYALKLVPGHGVYAVNVFIDGLQRQGMMNIGTRPTVSDGKQTVLEVHILDWDEEIYGKDIALEFVQRIRNEMKFESTEALIERLHQDRDEARHLLA
;
A
#
# COMPACT_ATOMS: atom_id res chain seq x y z
N TYR A 1 -4.27 26.91 14.71
CA TYR A 1 -5.15 27.92 14.12
C TYR A 1 -6.57 27.66 14.56
N SER A 2 -7.30 28.71 14.92
CA SER A 2 -8.75 28.68 14.81
C SER A 2 -9.16 28.44 13.35
N ALA A 3 -10.40 28.09 13.08
CA ALA A 3 -10.89 27.90 11.72
C ALA A 3 -10.71 29.18 10.87
N VAL A 4 -10.99 30.36 11.44
CA VAL A 4 -10.83 31.65 10.74
C VAL A 4 -9.36 31.96 10.48
N GLU A 5 -8.48 31.76 11.47
CA GLU A 5 -7.04 31.94 11.29
C GLU A 5 -6.49 31.00 10.22
N TYR A 6 -6.97 29.76 10.18
CA TYR A 6 -6.56 28.80 9.16
C TYR A 6 -6.94 29.28 7.76
N VAL A 7 -8.17 29.77 7.57
CA VAL A 7 -8.61 30.28 6.26
C VAL A 7 -7.82 31.53 5.87
N ARG A 8 -7.74 32.53 6.75
CA ARG A 8 -7.06 33.80 6.46
C ARG A 8 -5.56 33.60 6.24
N ASP A 9 -4.87 32.97 7.19
CA ASP A 9 -3.41 32.97 7.22
C ASP A 9 -2.81 31.89 6.33
N PHE A 10 -3.50 30.75 6.16
CA PHE A 10 -2.99 29.65 5.35
C PHE A 10 -3.64 29.60 3.97
N LEU A 11 -4.98 29.49 3.86
CA LEU A 11 -5.64 29.35 2.56
C LEU A 11 -5.54 30.62 1.71
N VAL A 12 -5.75 31.79 2.30
CA VAL A 12 -5.78 33.08 1.58
C VAL A 12 -4.38 33.67 1.47
N ASN A 13 -3.70 33.91 2.59
CA ASN A 13 -2.44 34.66 2.56
C ASN A 13 -1.25 33.85 2.02
N GLN A 14 -1.17 32.55 2.31
CA GLN A 14 -0.05 31.72 1.86
C GLN A 14 -0.33 31.00 0.54
N ILE A 15 -1.49 30.32 0.43
CA ILE A 15 -1.82 29.54 -0.78
C ILE A 15 -2.44 30.43 -1.87
N GLN A 16 -3.10 31.53 -1.50
CA GLN A 16 -3.87 32.35 -2.44
C GLN A 16 -4.93 31.53 -3.20
N VAL A 17 -5.68 30.73 -2.45
CA VAL A 17 -6.64 29.78 -3.03
C VAL A 17 -7.73 30.50 -3.82
N HIS A 18 -7.99 30.04 -5.05
CA HIS A 18 -9.13 30.52 -5.84
C HIS A 18 -10.40 29.69 -5.57
N THR A 19 -10.27 28.36 -5.38
CA THR A 19 -11.39 27.45 -5.11
C THR A 19 -11.01 26.40 -4.09
N VAL A 20 -11.87 26.21 -3.08
CA VAL A 20 -11.82 25.14 -2.09
C VAL A 20 -12.92 24.13 -2.42
N VAL A 21 -12.58 22.85 -2.52
CA VAL A 21 -13.53 21.75 -2.72
C VAL A 21 -13.48 20.83 -1.51
N VAL A 22 -14.62 20.60 -0.88
CA VAL A 22 -14.72 19.80 0.36
C VAL A 22 -15.86 18.80 0.29
N GLY A 23 -15.76 17.70 1.03
CA GLY A 23 -16.88 16.76 1.21
C GLY A 23 -17.90 17.28 2.23
N TYR A 24 -19.11 16.73 2.19
CA TYR A 24 -20.22 17.15 3.07
C TYR A 24 -19.95 17.04 4.59
N ASP A 25 -19.03 16.15 5.00
CA ASP A 25 -18.68 15.93 6.41
C ASP A 25 -17.36 16.62 6.81
N HIS A 26 -16.85 17.50 5.94
CA HIS A 26 -15.58 18.18 6.16
C HIS A 26 -15.65 19.13 7.35
N HIS A 27 -14.70 18.97 8.28
CA HIS A 27 -14.50 19.88 9.39
C HIS A 27 -13.03 20.21 9.53
N PHE A 28 -12.72 21.43 9.97
CA PHE A 28 -11.35 21.94 10.12
C PHE A 28 -11.24 22.90 11.31
N GLY A 29 -10.03 23.40 11.55
CA GLY A 29 -9.75 24.25 12.70
C GLY A 29 -9.66 23.47 14.01
N ARG A 30 -9.26 24.15 15.08
CA ARG A 30 -9.17 23.56 16.41
C ARG A 30 -10.56 23.08 16.84
N ASN A 31 -10.62 21.89 17.45
CA ASN A 31 -11.88 21.29 17.94
C ASN A 31 -12.98 21.13 16.87
N ARG A 32 -12.62 21.06 15.57
CA ARG A 32 -13.58 20.91 14.46
C ARG A 32 -14.60 22.06 14.39
N GLU A 33 -14.21 23.26 14.80
CA GLU A 33 -15.10 24.43 14.84
C GLU A 33 -15.45 24.98 13.45
N GLY A 34 -14.66 24.65 12.42
CA GLY A 34 -14.93 25.02 11.05
C GLY A 34 -15.69 23.94 10.29
N ASN A 35 -16.69 24.37 9.52
CA ASN A 35 -17.54 23.54 8.67
C ASN A 35 -17.74 24.22 7.30
N PHE A 36 -18.58 23.63 6.45
CA PHE A 36 -18.87 24.16 5.12
C PHE A 36 -19.49 25.57 5.15
N ASP A 37 -20.44 25.81 6.05
CA ASP A 37 -21.11 27.13 6.18
C ASP A 37 -20.10 28.23 6.51
N LEU A 38 -19.19 27.97 7.45
CA LEU A 38 -18.11 28.91 7.77
C LEU A 38 -17.19 29.15 6.57
N LEU A 39 -16.90 28.13 5.76
CA LEU A 39 -16.11 28.32 4.53
C LEU A 39 -16.83 29.22 3.53
N LEU A 40 -18.16 29.11 3.39
CA LEU A 40 -18.96 29.98 2.53
C LEU A 40 -18.93 31.44 2.99
N ASP A 41 -19.12 31.68 4.29
CA ASP A 41 -19.08 33.04 4.85
C ASP A 41 -17.71 33.71 4.63
N LEU A 42 -16.64 32.94 4.82
CA LEU A 42 -15.27 33.42 4.64
C LEU A 42 -14.87 33.53 3.16
N ALA A 43 -15.49 32.74 2.28
CA ALA A 43 -15.29 32.82 0.83
C ALA A 43 -15.73 34.17 0.26
N ASP A 44 -16.91 34.65 0.66
CA ASP A 44 -17.37 35.99 0.27
C ASP A 44 -16.46 37.09 0.82
N THR A 45 -15.98 36.92 2.07
CA THR A 45 -15.10 37.89 2.73
C THR A 45 -13.73 37.99 2.08
N TYR A 46 -13.12 36.85 1.73
CA TYR A 46 -11.74 36.78 1.25
C TYR A 46 -11.61 36.53 -0.27
N GLY A 47 -12.71 36.43 -1.00
CA GLY A 47 -12.72 36.36 -2.46
C GLY A 47 -12.30 35.02 -3.05
N PHE A 48 -12.61 33.89 -2.40
CA PHE A 48 -12.43 32.55 -2.96
C PHE A 48 -13.78 31.86 -3.19
N LYS A 49 -13.77 30.71 -3.87
CA LYS A 49 -14.98 29.91 -4.14
C LYS A 49 -14.98 28.66 -3.28
N VAL A 50 -16.16 28.21 -2.86
CA VAL A 50 -16.32 26.91 -2.20
C VAL A 50 -17.22 26.02 -3.04
N ARG A 51 -16.88 24.73 -3.14
CA ARG A 51 -17.74 23.70 -3.71
C ARG A 51 -17.84 22.53 -2.75
N GLU A 52 -19.06 22.08 -2.52
CA GLU A 52 -19.33 20.87 -1.77
C GLU A 52 -19.45 19.69 -2.73
N ILE A 53 -18.86 18.55 -2.35
CA ILE A 53 -19.14 17.24 -2.94
C ILE A 53 -20.30 16.62 -2.12
N PRO A 54 -21.50 16.45 -2.72
CA PRO A 54 -22.68 16.00 -1.98
C PRO A 54 -22.52 14.65 -1.30
N ALA A 55 -23.19 14.46 -0.16
CA ALA A 55 -23.20 13.19 0.57
C ALA A 55 -23.61 11.99 -0.28
N ARG A 56 -24.49 12.18 -1.26
CA ARG A 56 -24.90 11.13 -2.19
C ARG A 56 -23.74 10.67 -3.08
N GLU A 57 -22.93 11.58 -3.61
CA GLU A 57 -21.75 11.23 -4.39
C GLU A 57 -20.71 10.50 -3.53
N ILE A 58 -20.58 10.89 -2.25
CA ILE A 58 -19.71 10.21 -1.28
C ILE A 58 -20.28 8.85 -0.83
N ALA A 59 -21.59 8.71 -0.68
CA ALA A 59 -22.26 7.47 -0.29
C ALA A 59 -22.31 6.45 -1.43
N ASP A 60 -22.49 6.93 -2.67
CA ASP A 60 -22.34 6.13 -3.89
C ASP A 60 -20.86 5.72 -4.08
N CYS A 61 -19.91 6.51 -3.55
CA CYS A 61 -18.54 6.08 -3.29
C CYS A 61 -18.49 5.02 -2.18
N LYS A 62 -18.64 3.76 -2.57
CA LYS A 62 -18.48 2.58 -1.68
C LYS A 62 -17.07 2.47 -1.06
N VAL A 63 -16.13 3.34 -1.42
CA VAL A 63 -14.71 3.30 -1.07
C VAL A 63 -14.42 4.22 0.12
N SER A 64 -13.64 3.74 1.09
CA SER A 64 -13.05 4.59 2.13
C SER A 64 -11.68 4.07 2.53
N SER A 65 -10.83 4.92 3.12
CA SER A 65 -9.51 4.51 3.59
C SER A 65 -9.60 3.37 4.61
N THR A 66 -10.63 3.32 5.45
CA THR A 66 -10.84 2.21 6.39
C THR A 66 -11.10 0.89 5.68
N LYS A 67 -11.94 0.89 4.63
CA LYS A 67 -12.21 -0.33 3.85
C LYS A 67 -10.97 -0.81 3.11
N ILE A 68 -10.20 0.11 2.51
CA ILE A 68 -8.93 -0.21 1.85
C ILE A 68 -7.93 -0.82 2.85
N ARG A 69 -7.74 -0.20 4.01
CA ARG A 69 -6.84 -0.75 5.04
C ARG A 69 -7.26 -2.13 5.51
N ASN A 70 -8.56 -2.34 5.74
CA ASN A 70 -9.08 -3.65 6.15
C ASN A 70 -8.87 -4.72 5.08
N ALA A 71 -9.11 -4.40 3.81
CA ALA A 71 -8.83 -5.32 2.70
C ALA A 71 -7.34 -5.70 2.63
N LEU A 72 -6.46 -4.70 2.71
CA LEU A 72 -5.01 -4.93 2.72
C LEU A 72 -4.57 -5.77 3.93
N TRP A 73 -5.04 -5.48 5.15
CA TRP A 73 -4.72 -6.28 6.34
C TRP A 73 -5.24 -7.72 6.26
N ALA A 74 -6.39 -7.93 5.62
CA ALA A 74 -6.91 -9.27 5.33
C ALA A 74 -6.11 -10.01 4.24
N GLY A 75 -5.25 -9.30 3.50
CA GLY A 75 -4.52 -9.79 2.34
C GLY A 75 -5.35 -9.79 1.04
N ASP A 76 -6.54 -9.20 1.06
CA ASP A 76 -7.38 -9.05 -0.14
C ASP A 76 -6.94 -7.83 -0.94
N VAL A 77 -5.80 -7.99 -1.62
CA VAL A 77 -5.21 -6.91 -2.44
C VAL A 77 -6.04 -6.62 -3.68
N GLN A 78 -6.85 -7.56 -4.17
CA GLN A 78 -7.75 -7.33 -5.31
C GLN A 78 -8.86 -6.35 -4.92
N LEU A 79 -9.54 -6.61 -3.81
CA LEU A 79 -10.57 -5.71 -3.31
C LEU A 79 -9.99 -4.32 -2.98
N ALA A 80 -8.77 -4.27 -2.45
CA ALA A 80 -8.08 -3.01 -2.22
C ALA A 80 -7.81 -2.27 -3.54
N ASN A 81 -7.38 -2.97 -4.59
CA ASN A 81 -7.13 -2.40 -5.92
C ASN A 81 -8.42 -1.88 -6.55
N ASP A 82 -9.53 -2.63 -6.46
CA ASP A 82 -10.84 -2.20 -6.94
C ASP A 82 -11.31 -0.91 -6.26
N PHE A 83 -11.04 -0.78 -4.97
CA PHE A 83 -11.33 0.43 -4.22
C PHE A 83 -10.40 1.59 -4.59
N LEU A 84 -9.11 1.32 -4.83
CA LEU A 84 -8.12 2.35 -5.17
C LEU A 84 -8.26 2.84 -6.62
N GLY A 85 -8.75 1.99 -7.53
CA GLY A 85 -8.71 2.22 -8.97
C GLY A 85 -7.33 1.98 -9.60
N TYR A 86 -6.38 1.47 -8.83
CA TYR A 86 -5.03 1.11 -9.27
C TYR A 86 -4.44 0.02 -8.37
N ARG A 87 -3.35 -0.62 -8.81
CA ARG A 87 -2.69 -1.67 -8.04
C ARG A 87 -1.96 -1.08 -6.84
N TYR A 88 -2.14 -1.69 -5.67
CA TYR A 88 -1.51 -1.21 -4.45
C TYR A 88 0.02 -1.25 -4.59
N HIS A 89 0.62 -0.07 -4.59
CA HIS A 89 2.04 0.14 -4.77
C HIS A 89 2.81 0.03 -3.45
N PHE A 90 4.00 -0.55 -3.45
CA PHE A 90 4.89 -0.68 -2.30
C PHE A 90 6.35 -0.47 -2.70
N GLU A 91 7.09 0.36 -1.96
CA GLU A 91 8.53 0.53 -2.15
C GLU A 91 9.29 -0.10 -1.00
N GLY A 92 10.34 -0.83 -1.33
CA GLY A 92 11.24 -1.43 -0.34
C GLY A 92 12.69 -1.43 -0.78
N THR A 93 13.58 -1.29 0.18
CA THR A 93 15.02 -1.44 -0.03
C THR A 93 15.38 -2.92 0.11
N VAL A 94 16.13 -3.44 -0.86
CA VAL A 94 16.62 -4.80 -0.83
C VAL A 94 17.72 -4.96 0.21
N VAL A 95 17.53 -5.88 1.14
CA VAL A 95 18.48 -6.19 2.22
C VAL A 95 18.90 -7.65 2.20
N ASP A 96 19.98 -7.94 2.92
CA ASP A 96 20.40 -9.32 3.10
C ASP A 96 19.42 -10.09 4.01
N GLY A 97 19.24 -11.37 3.71
CA GLY A 97 18.39 -12.28 4.46
C GLY A 97 19.05 -13.64 4.62
N ASN A 98 18.26 -14.66 4.95
CA ASN A 98 18.82 -15.99 5.27
C ASN A 98 19.26 -16.78 4.02
N LYS A 99 18.98 -16.26 2.81
CA LYS A 99 19.28 -16.87 1.49
C LYS A 99 18.87 -18.34 1.36
N ILE A 100 17.91 -18.81 2.17
CA ILE A 100 17.50 -20.22 2.23
C ILE A 100 16.94 -20.67 0.87
N GLY A 101 16.13 -19.81 0.23
CA GLY A 101 15.54 -20.11 -1.07
C GLY A 101 16.56 -20.42 -2.17
N ARG A 102 17.79 -19.88 -2.10
CA ARG A 102 18.87 -20.20 -3.06
C ARG A 102 19.21 -21.69 -3.07
N LYS A 103 19.11 -22.37 -1.91
CA LYS A 103 19.39 -23.82 -1.81
C LYS A 103 18.40 -24.68 -2.58
N PHE A 104 17.23 -24.13 -2.89
CA PHE A 104 16.10 -24.83 -3.50
C PHE A 104 15.76 -24.32 -4.90
N GLY A 105 16.59 -23.45 -5.49
CA GLY A 105 16.33 -22.86 -6.80
C GLY A 105 15.32 -21.70 -6.80
N PHE A 106 14.98 -21.16 -5.63
CA PHE A 106 14.09 -20.01 -5.45
C PHE A 106 14.83 -18.85 -4.78
N PRO A 107 15.82 -18.21 -5.44
CA PRO A 107 16.51 -17.06 -4.88
C PRO A 107 15.51 -15.96 -4.53
N THR A 108 15.44 -15.57 -3.26
CA THR A 108 14.60 -14.46 -2.80
C THR A 108 15.48 -13.31 -2.32
N VAL A 109 14.93 -12.11 -2.42
CA VAL A 109 15.50 -10.93 -1.77
C VAL A 109 14.55 -10.46 -0.67
N ASN A 110 15.12 -10.04 0.45
CA ASN A 110 14.35 -9.53 1.58
C ASN A 110 14.15 -8.02 1.41
N LEU A 111 12.98 -7.50 1.78
CA LEU A 111 12.65 -6.09 1.67
C LEU A 111 12.38 -5.46 3.04
N ILE A 112 12.89 -4.25 3.22
CA ILE A 112 12.46 -3.34 4.29
C ILE A 112 11.60 -2.25 3.64
N PRO A 113 10.38 -1.97 4.16
CA PRO A 113 9.58 -0.86 3.66
C PRO A 113 10.37 0.44 3.69
N LYS A 114 10.42 1.14 2.56
CA LYS A 114 11.14 2.43 2.45
C LYS A 114 10.53 3.51 3.34
N TYR A 115 9.22 3.45 3.55
CA TYR A 115 8.48 4.39 4.40
C TYR A 115 7.90 3.66 5.62
N ALA A 116 8.24 4.13 6.82
CA ALA A 116 7.87 3.46 8.08
C ALA A 116 6.34 3.32 8.30
N LEU A 117 5.54 4.24 7.75
CA LEU A 117 4.07 4.22 7.85
C LEU A 117 3.40 3.47 6.70
N LYS A 118 4.17 2.88 5.77
CA LYS A 118 3.61 2.14 4.65
C LYS A 118 2.92 0.88 5.15
N LEU A 119 1.64 0.74 4.83
CA LEU A 119 0.87 -0.44 5.18
C LEU A 119 1.35 -1.64 4.34
N VAL A 120 1.73 -2.71 5.02
CA VAL A 120 2.07 -4.00 4.43
C VAL A 120 0.81 -4.87 4.39
N PRO A 121 0.45 -5.49 3.25
CA PRO A 121 -0.68 -6.41 3.19
C PRO A 121 -0.55 -7.58 4.18
N GLY A 122 -1.66 -8.26 4.47
CA GLY A 122 -1.70 -9.41 5.37
C GLY A 122 -0.74 -10.52 4.96
N HIS A 123 -0.46 -11.46 5.85
CA HIS A 123 0.50 -12.53 5.54
C HIS A 123 0.00 -13.44 4.41
N GLY A 124 0.90 -13.93 3.56
CA GLY A 124 0.56 -14.81 2.46
C GLY A 124 1.53 -14.72 1.30
N VAL A 125 1.22 -15.46 0.24
CA VAL A 125 1.97 -15.43 -1.02
C VAL A 125 1.16 -14.65 -2.05
N TYR A 126 1.82 -13.75 -2.77
CA TYR A 126 1.22 -12.80 -3.69
C TYR A 126 1.93 -12.82 -5.03
N ALA A 127 1.16 -12.68 -6.11
CA ALA A 127 1.67 -12.31 -7.42
C ALA A 127 1.89 -10.79 -7.44
N VAL A 128 3.11 -10.36 -7.80
CA VAL A 128 3.49 -8.95 -7.82
C VAL A 128 4.20 -8.60 -9.13
N ASN A 129 4.00 -7.38 -9.62
CA ASN A 129 4.96 -6.78 -10.55
C ASN A 129 6.09 -6.17 -9.74
N VAL A 130 7.32 -6.36 -10.20
CA VAL A 130 8.54 -5.82 -9.59
C VAL A 130 9.15 -4.82 -10.55
N PHE A 131 9.42 -3.60 -10.08
CA PHE A 131 10.03 -2.55 -10.87
C PHE A 131 11.44 -2.27 -10.36
N ILE A 132 12.42 -2.48 -11.23
CA ILE A 132 13.84 -2.27 -10.96
C ILE A 132 14.38 -1.38 -12.06
N ASP A 133 14.94 -0.22 -11.69
CA ASP A 133 15.49 0.75 -12.64
C ASP A 133 14.49 1.11 -13.77
N GLY A 134 13.20 1.16 -13.45
CA GLY A 134 12.10 1.46 -14.38
C GLY A 134 11.62 0.29 -15.24
N LEU A 135 12.26 -0.87 -15.16
CA LEU A 135 11.85 -2.07 -15.90
C LEU A 135 10.93 -2.94 -15.05
N GLN A 136 9.79 -3.32 -15.63
CA GLN A 136 8.85 -4.25 -15.01
C GLN A 136 9.32 -5.70 -15.19
N ARG A 137 9.24 -6.46 -14.09
CA ARG A 137 9.48 -7.90 -13.98
C ARG A 137 8.32 -8.54 -13.24
N GLN A 138 8.18 -9.85 -13.40
CA GLN A 138 7.21 -10.64 -12.64
C GLN A 138 7.85 -11.14 -11.35
N GLY A 139 7.08 -11.24 -10.27
CA GLY A 139 7.57 -11.72 -9.00
C GLY A 139 6.52 -12.42 -8.17
N MET A 140 7.01 -13.24 -7.26
CA MET A 140 6.22 -13.91 -6.22
C MET A 140 6.69 -13.40 -4.86
N MET A 141 5.82 -12.72 -4.13
CA MET A 141 6.12 -12.16 -2.82
C MET A 141 5.54 -13.01 -1.71
N ASN A 142 6.36 -13.35 -0.72
CA ASN A 142 5.95 -13.93 0.54
C ASN A 142 5.99 -12.85 1.64
N ILE A 143 4.86 -12.66 2.32
CA ILE A 143 4.74 -11.85 3.53
C ILE A 143 4.49 -12.84 4.67
N GLY A 144 5.47 -13.00 5.55
CA GLY A 144 5.37 -13.99 6.61
C GLY A 144 5.96 -13.55 7.94
N THR A 145 6.11 -14.49 8.87
CA THR A 145 6.69 -14.21 10.19
C THR A 145 7.97 -14.99 10.46
N ARG A 146 8.96 -14.30 11.04
CA ARG A 146 10.12 -14.94 11.65
C ARG A 146 9.95 -15.00 13.16
N PRO A 147 10.09 -16.17 13.80
CA PRO A 147 10.23 -16.26 15.25
C PRO A 147 11.49 -15.51 15.68
N THR A 148 11.38 -14.55 16.61
CA THR A 148 12.55 -13.90 17.22
C THR A 148 12.74 -14.38 18.65
N VAL A 149 13.99 -14.32 19.13
CA VAL A 149 14.39 -14.80 20.48
C VAL A 149 13.79 -13.94 21.60
N SER A 150 13.34 -12.73 21.29
CA SER A 150 12.72 -11.78 22.22
C SER A 150 11.23 -11.59 21.89
N ASP A 151 10.36 -12.54 22.31
CA ASP A 151 8.88 -12.52 22.37
C ASP A 151 8.06 -11.84 21.24
N GLY A 152 8.68 -11.49 20.12
CA GLY A 152 8.09 -10.80 19.00
C GLY A 152 8.11 -11.65 17.73
N LYS A 153 7.02 -11.60 16.96
CA LYS A 153 7.03 -12.06 15.57
C LYS A 153 7.38 -10.86 14.70
N GLN A 154 8.49 -10.93 13.98
CA GLN A 154 8.85 -9.90 13.00
C GLN A 154 8.26 -10.30 11.65
N THR A 155 7.51 -9.39 11.02
CA THR A 155 7.06 -9.57 9.63
C THR A 155 8.26 -9.52 8.70
N VAL A 156 8.37 -10.51 7.82
CA VAL A 156 9.42 -10.61 6.81
C VAL A 156 8.77 -10.51 5.43
N LEU A 157 9.36 -9.68 4.58
CA LEU A 157 8.95 -9.48 3.20
C LEU A 157 10.02 -10.09 2.31
N GLU A 158 9.65 -11.08 1.51
CA GLU A 158 10.56 -11.78 0.61
C GLU A 158 9.97 -11.78 -0.78
N VAL A 159 10.74 -11.40 -1.80
CA VAL A 159 10.30 -11.49 -3.19
C VAL A 159 11.24 -12.38 -3.97
N HIS A 160 10.66 -13.38 -4.64
CA HIS A 160 11.32 -14.15 -5.69
C HIS A 160 11.01 -13.48 -7.02
N ILE A 161 12.01 -12.88 -7.65
CA ILE A 161 11.86 -12.24 -8.97
C ILE A 161 12.02 -13.35 -10.01
N LEU A 162 11.03 -13.50 -10.88
CA LEU A 162 11.01 -14.58 -11.87
C LEU A 162 12.02 -14.30 -12.98
N ASP A 163 12.69 -15.36 -13.42
CA ASP A 163 13.65 -15.33 -14.53
C ASP A 163 14.76 -14.27 -14.33
N TRP A 164 15.18 -14.09 -13.07
CA TRP A 164 16.17 -13.10 -12.65
C TRP A 164 17.20 -13.73 -11.71
N ASP A 165 18.48 -13.52 -12.01
CA ASP A 165 19.62 -14.08 -11.29
C ASP A 165 20.65 -13.04 -10.80
N GLU A 166 20.43 -11.75 -11.11
CA GLU A 166 21.34 -10.69 -10.68
C GLU A 166 21.13 -10.27 -9.22
N GLU A 167 22.22 -9.93 -8.54
CA GLU A 167 22.18 -9.39 -7.18
C GLU A 167 21.84 -7.89 -7.18
N ILE A 168 20.84 -7.52 -6.39
CA ILE A 168 20.30 -6.14 -6.33
C ILE A 168 20.32 -5.58 -4.89
N TYR A 169 21.24 -6.06 -4.05
CA TYR A 169 21.36 -5.60 -2.66
C TYR A 169 21.56 -4.09 -2.55
N GLY A 170 20.87 -3.47 -1.60
CA GLY A 170 20.89 -2.03 -1.37
C GLY A 170 20.10 -1.20 -2.38
N LYS A 171 19.55 -1.80 -3.44
CA LYS A 171 18.67 -1.09 -4.37
C LYS A 171 17.27 -0.91 -3.77
N ASP A 172 16.69 0.26 -4.05
CA ASP A 172 15.26 0.47 -3.88
C ASP A 172 14.52 -0.15 -5.07
N ILE A 173 13.50 -0.93 -4.77
CA ILE A 173 12.59 -1.50 -5.76
C ILE A 173 11.16 -1.13 -5.44
N ALA A 174 10.32 -1.07 -6.48
CA ALA A 174 8.88 -0.88 -6.35
C ALA A 174 8.15 -2.19 -6.68
N LEU A 175 7.02 -2.39 -6.02
CA LEU A 175 6.14 -3.54 -6.19
C LEU A 175 4.71 -3.06 -6.44
N GLU A 176 3.99 -3.77 -7.29
CA GLU A 176 2.53 -3.67 -7.38
C GLU A 176 1.91 -5.02 -7.04
N PHE A 177 0.99 -5.04 -6.07
CA PHE A 177 0.26 -6.24 -5.72
C PHE A 177 -0.85 -6.51 -6.73
N VAL A 178 -0.79 -7.66 -7.41
CA VAL A 178 -1.80 -8.07 -8.38
C VAL A 178 -2.88 -8.90 -7.70
N GLN A 179 -2.48 -9.98 -7.04
CA GLN A 179 -3.42 -10.91 -6.40
C GLN A 179 -2.71 -11.74 -5.32
N ARG A 180 -3.47 -12.15 -4.30
CA ARG A 180 -3.02 -13.16 -3.33
C ARG A 180 -3.21 -14.55 -3.92
N ILE A 181 -2.15 -15.33 -3.93
CA ILE A 181 -2.10 -16.72 -4.37
C ILE A 181 -2.63 -17.61 -3.24
N ARG A 182 -2.11 -17.42 -2.01
CA ARG A 182 -2.54 -18.20 -0.85
C ARG A 182 -2.17 -17.60 0.50
N ASN A 183 -2.66 -18.21 1.57
CA ASN A 183 -2.22 -17.98 2.95
C ASN A 183 -0.83 -18.58 3.21
N GLU A 184 -0.20 -18.18 4.33
CA GLU A 184 0.96 -18.91 4.85
C GLU A 184 0.59 -20.36 5.18
N MET A 185 1.52 -21.28 4.89
CA MET A 185 1.35 -22.72 5.14
C MET A 185 2.58 -23.24 5.86
N LYS A 186 2.37 -24.19 6.77
CA LYS A 186 3.46 -25.01 7.31
C LYS A 186 3.64 -26.22 6.41
N PHE A 187 4.89 -26.65 6.24
CA PHE A 187 5.23 -27.82 5.44
C PHE A 187 5.88 -28.86 6.34
N GLU A 188 5.47 -30.12 6.15
CA GLU A 188 5.97 -31.27 6.90
C GLU A 188 7.36 -31.72 6.41
N SER A 189 7.77 -31.31 5.20
CA SER A 189 9.10 -31.58 4.64
C SER A 189 9.59 -30.48 3.69
N THR A 190 10.88 -30.51 3.38
CA THR A 190 11.49 -29.59 2.41
C THR A 190 10.97 -29.84 1.00
N GLU A 191 10.74 -31.11 0.63
CA GLU A 191 10.23 -31.52 -0.68
C GLU A 191 8.82 -30.96 -0.91
N ALA A 192 7.95 -31.04 0.10
CA ALA A 192 6.59 -30.48 0.03
C ALA A 192 6.61 -28.95 -0.13
N LEU A 193 7.56 -28.26 0.52
CA LEU A 193 7.77 -26.83 0.33
C LEU A 193 8.19 -26.51 -1.10
N ILE A 194 9.15 -27.25 -1.65
CA ILE A 194 9.67 -27.03 -3.02
C ILE A 194 8.57 -27.25 -4.06
N GLU A 195 7.84 -28.36 -3.96
CA GLU A 195 6.72 -28.64 -4.85
C GLU A 195 5.70 -27.51 -4.83
N ARG A 196 5.37 -27.01 -3.63
CA ARG A 196 4.44 -25.89 -3.49
C ARG A 196 4.97 -24.59 -4.08
N LEU A 197 6.27 -24.30 -3.93
CA LEU A 197 6.89 -23.11 -4.53
C LEU A 197 6.84 -23.13 -6.05
N HIS A 198 6.97 -24.32 -6.68
CA HIS A 198 6.79 -24.46 -8.12
C HIS A 198 5.36 -24.15 -8.55
N GLN A 199 4.36 -24.69 -7.82
CA GLN A 199 2.95 -24.40 -8.08
C GLN A 199 2.64 -22.91 -7.92
N ASP A 200 3.12 -22.29 -6.83
CA ASP A 200 2.90 -20.86 -6.56
C ASP A 200 3.56 -19.98 -7.65
N ARG A 201 4.74 -20.37 -8.16
CA ARG A 201 5.41 -19.67 -9.26
C ARG A 201 4.59 -19.75 -10.56
N ASP A 202 4.08 -20.92 -10.89
CA ASP A 202 3.33 -21.13 -12.12
C ASP A 202 1.97 -20.41 -12.06
N GLU A 203 1.33 -20.38 -10.89
CA GLU A 203 0.15 -19.56 -10.62
C GLU A 203 0.46 -18.06 -10.71
N ALA A 204 1.57 -17.60 -10.12
CA ALA A 204 2.02 -16.21 -10.23
C ALA A 204 2.19 -15.79 -11.70
N ARG A 205 2.82 -16.63 -12.53
CA ARG A 205 2.96 -16.39 -13.97
C ARG A 205 1.61 -16.25 -14.66
N HIS A 206 0.66 -17.12 -14.34
CA HIS A 206 -0.68 -17.05 -14.92
C HIS A 206 -1.40 -15.75 -14.56
N LEU A 207 -1.28 -15.31 -13.30
CA LEU A 207 -1.90 -14.07 -12.81
C LEU A 207 -1.22 -12.79 -13.31
N LEU A 208 0.03 -12.88 -13.78
CA LEU A 208 0.84 -11.76 -14.25
C LEU A 208 0.98 -11.70 -15.78
N ALA A 209 0.37 -12.64 -16.51
CA ALA A 209 0.30 -12.66 -17.98
C ALA A 209 -0.77 -11.68 -18.49
#